data_AF-A0A523DGC8-F1
#
_entry.id   AF-A0A523DGC8-F1
#
_cell.length_a   1.000
_cell.length_b   1.000
_cell.length_c   1.000
_cell.angle_alpha   90.00
_cell.angle_beta   90.00
_cell.angle_gamma   90.00
#
_symmetry.space_group_name_H-M   'P 1'
#
loop_
_entity.id
_entity.type
_entity.pdbx_description
1 polymer ?
#
loop_
_entity_poly.entity_id
_entity_poly.type
_entity_poly.pdbx_seq_one_letter_code
_entity_poly.pdbx_strand_id
1 'polypeptide(L)' 'MLWFFNRVAGLPRFIGIHCDQSPEAYQLVVLYPDGSEESECFDDSSELLDAAKKLGKDLNSLGWEPCPTATTVARRES' A
#
# COMPACT_ATOMS: atom_id res chain seq x y z
N MET A 1 -3.07 4.41 -4.87
CA MET A 1 -2.76 4.13 -3.45
C MET A 1 -3.81 3.18 -2.88
N LEU A 2 -3.38 2.06 -2.30
CA LEU A 2 -4.21 1.08 -1.61
C LEU A 2 -3.96 1.23 -0.11
N TRP A 3 -5.01 1.25 0.70
CA TRP A 3 -4.87 1.37 2.15
C TRP A 3 -5.25 0.08 2.83
N PHE A 4 -4.52 -0.27 3.88
CA PHE A 4 -4.81 -1.39 4.78
C PHE A 4 -5.05 -0.84 6.17
N PHE A 5 -5.99 -1.42 6.90
CA PHE A 5 -6.28 -1.03 8.27
C PHE A 5 -6.23 -2.24 9.19
N ASN A 6 -5.85 -2.03 10.44
CA ASN A 6 -5.84 -3.07 11.45
C ASN A 6 -6.57 -2.58 12.71
N ARG A 7 -7.52 -3.40 13.21
CA ARG A 7 -8.39 -3.09 14.36
C ARG A 7 -7.92 -3.67 15.70
N VAL A 8 -6.75 -4.32 15.75
CA VAL A 8 -6.37 -5.22 16.85
C VAL A 8 -6.13 -4.52 18.21
N ALA A 9 -5.97 -3.19 18.31
CA ALA A 9 -5.62 -2.56 19.60
C ALA A 9 -6.08 -1.10 19.80
N GLY A 10 -7.39 -0.83 19.69
CA GLY A 10 -8.01 0.39 20.22
C GLY A 10 -8.12 1.57 19.25
N LEU A 11 -7.01 2.01 18.62
CA LEU A 11 -7.04 3.04 17.57
C LEU A 11 -6.81 2.40 16.19
N PRO A 12 -7.58 2.79 15.15
CA PRO A 12 -7.39 2.27 13.81
C PRO A 12 -6.00 2.68 13.30
N ARG A 13 -5.16 1.68 13.00
CA ARG A 13 -3.87 1.90 12.34
C ARG A 13 -4.03 1.70 10.85
N PHE A 14 -3.35 2.53 10.07
CA PHE A 14 -3.42 2.49 8.61
C PHE A 14 -2.01 2.28 8.04
N ILE A 15 -1.91 1.37 7.07
CA ILE A 15 -0.73 1.22 6.22
C ILE A 15 -1.15 1.62 4.80
N GLY A 16 -0.42 2.54 4.19
CA GLY A 16 -0.60 2.93 2.80
C GLY A 16 0.37 2.16 1.91
N ILE A 17 -0.12 1.58 0.81
CA ILE A 17 0.72 1.03 -0.27
C ILE A 17 0.50 1.88 -1.51
N HIS A 18 1.58 2.43 -2.05
CA HIS A 18 1.60 3.17 -3.30
C HIS A 18 2.50 2.45 -4.29
N CYS A 19 1.99 2.22 -5.50
CA CYS A 19 2.78 1.69 -6.59
C CYS A 19 2.97 2.83 -7.58
N ASP A 20 4.16 3.41 -7.58
CA ASP A 20 4.56 4.40 -8.54
C ASP A 20 5.06 3.69 -9.80
N GLN A 21 4.41 3.98 -10.94
CA GLN A 21 4.75 3.40 -12.24
C GLN A 21 5.36 4.45 -13.16
N SER A 22 6.06 5.44 -12.58
CA SER A 22 6.71 6.46 -13.37
C SER A 22 7.72 5.82 -14.33
N PRO A 23 7.84 6.32 -15.57
CA PRO A 23 8.74 5.75 -16.57
C PRO A 23 10.22 5.82 -16.18
N GLU A 24 10.56 6.56 -15.12
CA GLU A 24 11.91 6.71 -14.59
C GLU A 24 12.22 5.74 -13.42
N ALA A 25 11.19 5.20 -12.76
CA ALA A 25 11.34 4.25 -11.66
C ALA A 25 10.01 3.52 -11.36
N TYR A 26 10.03 2.18 -11.36
CA TYR A 26 8.95 1.41 -10.76
C TYR A 26 9.20 1.31 -9.25
N GLN A 27 8.35 1.91 -8.43
CA GLN A 27 8.60 2.00 -6.99
C GLN A 27 7.39 1.58 -6.17
N LEU A 28 7.61 0.73 -5.17
CA LEU A 28 6.65 0.41 -4.13
C LEU A 28 6.96 1.27 -2.92
N VAL A 29 6.01 2.10 -2.51
CA VAL A 29 6.13 2.92 -1.30
C VAL A 29 5.14 2.42 -0.26
N VAL A 30 5.62 2.17 0.95
CA VAL A 30 4.86 1.72 2.11
C VAL A 30 4.90 2.82 3.16
N LEU A 31 3.74 3.39 3.47
CA LEU A 31 3.56 4.39 4.52
C LEU A 31 3.02 3.69 5.77
N TYR A 32 3.78 3.75 6.87
CA TYR A 32 3.43 3.13 8.14
C TYR A 32 2.64 4.07 9.05
N PRO A 33 1.93 3.53 10.07
CA PRO A 33 1.09 4.33 10.97
C PRO A 33 1.86 5.36 11.80
N ASP A 34 3.17 5.17 11.99
CA ASP A 34 4.06 6.10 12.70
C ASP A 34 4.55 7.25 11.81
N GLY A 35 4.18 7.26 10.53
CA GLY A 35 4.58 8.26 9.55
C GLY A 35 5.88 7.94 8.81
N SER A 36 6.56 6.83 9.14
CA SER A 36 7.70 6.37 8.36
C SER A 36 7.27 5.86 6.98
N GLU A 37 8.13 6.10 6.00
CA GLU A 37 7.97 5.63 4.63
C GLU A 37 9.12 4.70 4.28
N GLU A 38 8.80 3.54 3.71
CA GLU A 38 9.77 2.65 3.08
C GLU A 38 9.49 2.58 1.59
N SER A 39 10.54 2.63 0.78
CA SER A 39 10.42 2.59 -0.67
C SER A 39 11.36 1.55 -1.27
N GLU A 40 10.84 0.70 -2.14
CA GLU A 40 11.60 -0.32 -2.87
C GLU A 40 11.47 -0.06 -4.38
N CYS A 41 12.60 -0.03 -5.09
CA CYS A 41 12.64 0.17 -6.54
C CYS A 41 12.74 -1.16 -7.27
N PHE A 42 12.11 -1.23 -8.44
CA PHE A 42 12.05 -2.40 -9.31
C PHE A 42 12.46 -2.03 -10.73
N ASP A 43 12.99 -3.01 -11.45
CA ASP A 43 13.41 -2.85 -12.84
C ASP A 43 12.20 -2.94 -13.81
N ASP A 44 11.15 -3.68 -13.43
CA ASP A 44 9.94 -3.83 -14.24
C ASP A 44 8.63 -3.68 -13.44
N SER A 45 7.59 -3.26 -14.16
CA SER A 45 6.21 -3.11 -13.66
C SER A 45 5.62 -4.42 -13.09
N SER A 46 5.98 -5.58 -13.66
CA SER A 46 5.51 -6.88 -13.19
C SER A 46 6.09 -7.22 -11.83
N GLU A 47 7.36 -6.90 -11.58
CA GLU A 47 8.01 -7.14 -10.29
C GLU A 47 7.41 -6.28 -9.20
N LEU A 48 7.18 -4.99 -9.49
CA LEU A 48 6.45 -4.08 -8.61
C LEU A 48 5.06 -4.63 -8.24
N LEU A 49 4.31 -5.12 -9.23
CA LEU A 49 2.96 -5.66 -9.00
C LEU A 49 2.99 -6.98 -8.23
N ASP A 50 3.98 -7.85 -8.45
CA ASP A 50 4.14 -9.08 -7.69
C ASP A 50 4.49 -8.78 -6.23
N ALA A 51 5.44 -7.86 -5.99
CA ALA A 51 5.81 -7.39 -4.66
C ALA A 51 4.62 -6.77 -3.93
N ALA A 52 3.86 -5.90 -4.58
CA ALA A 52 2.65 -5.30 -4.00
C ALA A 52 1.58 -6.37 -3.64
N LYS A 53 1.39 -7.38 -4.49
CA LYS A 53 0.46 -8.50 -4.22
C LYS A 53 0.94 -9.35 -3.04
N LYS A 54 2.23 -9.65 -2.98
CA LYS A 54 2.85 -10.40 -1.90
C LYS A 54 2.69 -9.65 -0.57
N LEU A 55 3.05 -8.37 -0.55
CA LEU A 55 2.88 -7.50 0.61
C LEU A 55 1.41 -7.44 1.06
N GLY A 56 0.46 -7.30 0.14
CA GLY A 56 -0.96 -7.35 0.47
C GLY A 56 -1.41 -8.67 1.12
N LYS A 57 -0.86 -9.81 0.69
CA LYS A 57 -1.13 -11.13 1.29
C LYS A 57 -0.48 -11.28 2.67
N ASP A 58 0.74 -10.77 2.83
CA ASP A 58 1.45 -10.78 4.11
C ASP A 58 0.70 -9.92 5.13
N LEU A 59 0.28 -8.71 4.74
CA LEU A 59 -0.57 -7.83 5.54
C LEU A 59 -1.88 -8.53 5.92
N ASN A 60 -2.54 -9.20 4.98
CA ASN A 60 -3.76 -9.95 5.26
C ASN A 60 -3.52 -11.08 6.29
N SER A 61 -2.41 -11.81 6.17
CA SER A 61 -2.01 -12.86 7.11
C SER A 61 -1.69 -12.31 8.50
N LEU A 62 -1.21 -11.06 8.58
CA LEU A 62 -0.98 -10.32 9.82
C LEU A 62 -2.26 -9.69 10.39
N GLY A 63 -3.43 -9.95 9.79
CA GLY A 63 -4.73 -9.44 10.24
C GLY A 63 -5.02 -8.00 9.81
N TRP A 64 -4.29 -7.47 8.84
CA TRP A 64 -4.62 -6.20 8.20
C TRP A 64 -5.63 -6.43 7.09
N GLU A 65 -6.67 -5.61 7.05
CA GLU A 65 -7.74 -5.71 6.07
C GLU A 65 -7.56 -4.60 5.02
N PRO A 66 -7.74 -4.90 3.72
CA PRO A 66 -7.77 -3.85 2.70
C PRO A 66 -8.95 -2.92 2.98
N CYS A 67 -8.70 -1.62 3.01
CA CYS A 67 -9.67 -0.58 3.32
C CYS A 67 -10.50 -0.29 2.05
N PRO A 68 -11.76 -0.76 1.95
CA PRO A 68 -12.54 -0.66 0.71
C PRO A 68 -12.86 0.79 0.34
N THR A 69 -12.90 1.69 1.32
CA THR A 69 -13.30 3.10 1.16
C THR A 69 -12.23 3.96 0.48
N ALA A 70 -10.95 3.54 0.49
CA ALA A 70 -9.87 4.36 -0.03
C ALA A 70 -9.60 4.16 -1.54
N THR A 71 -10.11 3.07 -2.12
CA THR A 71 -10.07 2.85 -3.58
C THR A 71 -10.93 3.87 -4.34
N THR A 72 -11.88 4.55 -3.67
CA THR A 72 -12.77 5.55 -4.28
C THR A 72 -12.28 7.00 -4.11
N VAL A 73 -11.37 7.29 -3.18
CA VAL A 73 -10.91 8.67 -2.93
C VAL A 73 -9.93 9.17 -4.00
N ALA A 74 -9.34 8.28 -4.80
CA ALA A 74 -8.55 8.66 -5.97
C ALA A 74 -9.39 8.94 -7.24
N ARG A 75 -10.73 8.89 -7.19
CA ARG A 75 -11.61 9.16 -8.35
C ARG A 75 -12.56 10.35 -8.16
N ARG A 76 -12.24 11.27 -7.26
CA ARG A 76 -12.86 12.60 -7.22
C ARG A 76 -11.78 13.67 -7.09
N GLU A 77 -10.95 13.77 -8.11
CA GLU A 77 -10.42 15.08 -8.49
C GLU A 77 -11.40 15.67 -9.51
N SER A 78 -11.68 16.97 -9.35
CA SER A 78 -12.87 17.68 -9.80
C SER A 78 -12.92 17.98 -11.30
#